data_AF-A0A1V5DMP7-F1
#
_entry.id   AF-A0A1V5DMP7-F1
#
_cell.length_a   1.000
_cell.length_b   1.000
_cell.length_c   1.000
_cell.angle_alpha   90.00
_cell.angle_beta   90.00
_cell.angle_gamma   90.00
#
_symmetry.space_group_name_H-M   'P 1'
#
loop_
_entity.id
_entity.type
_entity.pdbx_description
1 polymer ?
#
loop_
_entity_poly.entity_id
_entity_poly.type
_entity_poly.pdbx_seq_one_letter_code
_entity_poly.pdbx_strand_id
1 'polypeptide(L)'
;MSSNSLFQIEIVEEKGIVEIIPSEEFASMTRYEQILAVEEELASHEAALQAINKPVEGNIINEEKSGRYEDTDKGKIEFRIRILQNFLQRLIDMNQDGNIDGNVE
;
A
#
# COMPACT_ATOMS: atom_id res chain seq x y z
N MET A 1 -14.90 14.22 -3.32
CA MET A 1 -15.31 12.84 -2.98
C MET A 1 -14.31 12.35 -1.96
N SER A 2 -14.70 12.19 -0.69
CA SER A 2 -13.80 11.59 0.30
C SER A 2 -13.67 10.12 -0.06
N SER A 3 -12.49 9.70 -0.52
CA SER A 3 -12.17 8.28 -0.63
C SER A 3 -12.18 7.73 0.79
N ASN A 4 -13.26 7.05 1.20
CA ASN A 4 -13.24 6.27 2.42
C ASN A 4 -12.21 5.16 2.17
N SER A 5 -11.07 5.26 2.84
CA SER A 5 -10.00 4.27 2.69
C SER A 5 -10.53 2.90 3.12
N LEU A 6 -10.36 1.89 2.26
CA LEU A 6 -10.87 0.53 2.48
C LEU A 6 -10.10 -0.22 3.57
N PHE A 7 -8.92 0.25 3.95
CA PHE A 7 -8.13 -0.31 5.03
C PHE A 7 -7.19 0.75 5.58
N GLN A 8 -6.95 0.70 6.88
CA GLN A 8 -6.00 1.58 7.55
C GLN A 8 -4.69 0.85 7.79
N ILE A 9 -3.57 1.52 7.52
CA ILE A 9 -2.22 1.04 7.86
C ILE A 9 -1.78 1.77 9.11
N GLU A 10 -1.62 1.04 10.21
CA GLU A 10 -1.10 1.57 11.47
C GLU A 10 0.29 1.00 11.77
N ILE A 11 1.18 1.85 12.26
CA ILE A 11 2.49 1.44 12.78
C ILE A 11 2.37 1.42 14.29
N VAL A 12 2.31 0.23 14.87
CA VAL A 12 2.28 0.07 16.32
C VAL A 12 3.72 0.16 16.82
N GLU A 13 4.20 1.39 17.03
CA GLU A 13 5.60 1.70 17.36
C GLU A 13 6.11 0.91 18.57
N GLU A 14 5.27 0.72 19.60
CA GLU A 14 5.61 -0.03 20.81
C GLU A 14 5.94 -1.50 20.56
N LYS A 15 5.42 -2.08 19.47
CA LYS A 15 5.61 -3.49 19.11
C LYS A 15 6.54 -3.68 17.91
N GLY A 16 6.88 -2.60 17.19
CA GLY A 16 7.57 -2.69 15.91
C GLY A 16 6.76 -3.46 14.84
N ILE A 17 5.43 -3.50 14.97
CA ILE A 17 4.53 -4.25 14.09
C ILE A 17 3.76 -3.26 13.23
N VAL A 18 3.64 -3.58 11.94
CA VAL A 18 2.69 -2.93 11.03
C VAL A 18 1.39 -3.70 11.08
N GLU A 19 0.30 -3.02 11.39
CA GLU A 19 -1.04 -3.57 11.40
C GLU A 19 -1.85 -2.99 10.23
N ILE A 20 -2.60 -3.86 9.55
CA ILE A 20 -3.54 -3.46 8.50
C ILE A 20 -4.93 -3.77 9.04
N ILE A 21 -5.73 -2.72 9.22
CA ILE A 21 -7.08 -2.80 9.77
C ILE A 21 -8.05 -2.62 8.60
N PRO A 22 -8.64 -3.71 8.07
CA PRO A 22 -9.62 -3.60 7.00
C PRO A 22 -10.91 -2.94 7.51
N SER A 23 -11.55 -2.15 6.65
CA SER A 23 -12.91 -1.68 6.91
C SER A 23 -13.92 -2.83 6.81
N GLU A 24 -15.10 -2.65 7.40
CA GLU A 24 -16.21 -3.62 7.24
C GLU A 24 -16.57 -3.81 5.75
N GLU A 25 -16.50 -2.73 4.96
CA GLU A 25 -16.74 -2.76 3.52
C GLU A 25 -15.72 -3.66 2.82
N PHE A 26 -14.43 -3.47 3.08
CA PHE A 26 -13.37 -4.31 2.51
C PHE A 26 -13.48 -5.76 2.96
N ALA A 27 -13.82 -6.00 4.23
CA ALA A 27 -14.03 -7.36 4.75
C ALA A 27 -15.22 -8.07 4.10
N SER A 28 -16.23 -7.31 3.63
CA SER A 28 -17.41 -7.85 2.94
C SER A 28 -17.20 -8.13 1.46
N MET A 29 -16.14 -7.57 0.85
CA MET A 29 -15.79 -7.80 -0.56
C MET A 29 -15.35 -9.25 -0.80
N THR A 30 -15.56 -9.73 -2.03
CA THR A 30 -14.94 -10.98 -2.47
C THR A 30 -13.42 -10.86 -2.46
N ARG A 31 -12.71 -11.98 -2.37
CA ARG A 31 -11.24 -11.98 -2.39
C ARG A 31 -10.67 -11.31 -3.64
N TYR A 32 -11.33 -11.48 -4.79
CA TYR A 32 -10.94 -10.83 -6.04
C TYR A 32 -11.09 -9.31 -5.97
N GLU A 33 -12.21 -8.82 -5.44
CA GLU A 33 -12.43 -7.39 -5.23
C GLU A 33 -11.46 -6.81 -4.20
N GLN A 34 -11.13 -7.55 -3.14
CA GLN A 34 -10.09 -7.17 -2.17
C GLN A 34 -8.72 -7.01 -2.84
N ILE A 35 -8.34 -7.95 -3.71
CA ILE A 35 -7.10 -7.89 -4.48
C ILE A 35 -7.09 -6.63 -5.38
N LEU A 36 -8.15 -6.41 -6.16
CA LEU A 36 -8.25 -5.24 -7.04
C LEU A 36 -8.15 -3.93 -6.25
N ALA A 37 -8.85 -3.83 -5.12
CA ALA A 37 -8.80 -2.64 -4.27
C ALA A 37 -7.38 -2.35 -3.74
N VAL A 38 -6.62 -3.38 -3.36
CA VAL A 38 -5.23 -3.23 -2.92
C VAL A 38 -4.30 -2.86 -4.09
N GLU A 39 -4.53 -3.43 -5.29
CA GLU A 39 -3.80 -3.07 -6.51
C GLU A 39 -4.02 -1.61 -6.92
N GLU A 40 -5.26 -1.12 -6.85
CA GLU A 40 -5.59 0.28 -7.15
C GLU A 40 -4.91 1.24 -6.16
N GLU A 41 -4.95 0.94 -4.86
CA GLU A 41 -4.29 1.75 -3.83
C GLU A 41 -2.76 1.74 -4.01
N LEU A 42 -2.19 0.59 -4.36
CA LEU A 42 -0.77 0.44 -4.65
C LEU A 42 -0.36 1.31 -5.85
N ALA A 43 -1.11 1.24 -6.95
CA ALA A 43 -0.85 2.04 -8.14
C ALA A 43 -0.92 3.55 -7.87
N SER A 44 -1.87 3.98 -7.03
CA SER A 44 -1.99 5.37 -6.58
C SER A 44 -0.73 5.84 -5.84
N HIS A 45 -0.21 5.02 -4.92
CA HIS A 45 1.02 5.35 -4.17
C HIS A 45 2.27 5.30 -5.06
N GLU A 46 2.36 4.36 -5.99
CA GLU A 46 3.47 4.29 -6.95
C GLU A 46 3.47 5.52 -7.88
N ALA A 47 2.31 5.97 -8.34
CA ALA A 47 2.17 7.20 -9.11
C ALA A 47 2.60 8.44 -8.30
N ALA A 48 2.20 8.52 -7.02
CA ALA A 48 2.64 9.58 -6.12
C ALA A 48 4.17 9.57 -5.92
N LEU A 49 4.78 8.40 -5.75
CA LEU A 49 6.23 8.25 -5.64
C LEU A 49 6.95 8.67 -6.94
N GLN A 50 6.39 8.32 -8.09
CA GLN A 50 6.93 8.75 -9.39
C GLN A 50 6.85 10.27 -9.57
N ALA A 51 5.78 10.91 -9.11
CA ALA A 51 5.63 12.36 -9.14
C ALA A 51 6.67 13.08 -8.28
N ILE A 52 7.04 12.51 -7.13
CA ILE A 52 8.12 13.05 -6.29
C ILE A 52 9.49 12.85 -6.97
N ASN A 53 9.73 11.69 -7.58
CA ASN A 53 11.01 11.37 -8.22
C ASN A 53 11.24 12.08 -9.57
N LYS A 54 10.19 12.60 -10.20
CA LYS A 54 10.29 13.41 -11.42
C LYS A 54 10.09 14.88 -11.07
N PRO A 55 11.16 15.65 -10.82
CA PRO A 55 11.02 17.09 -10.69
C PRO A 55 10.43 17.61 -12.00
N VAL A 56 9.32 18.34 -11.91
CA VAL A 56 8.75 19.07 -13.05
C VAL A 56 9.87 19.95 -13.60
N GLU A 57 10.26 19.74 -14.85
CA GLU A 57 11.16 20.63 -15.59
C GLU A 57 10.51 22.02 -15.70
N GLY A 58 10.63 22.84 -14.65
CA GLY A 58 9.96 24.12 -14.61
C GLY A 58 9.72 24.66 -13.21
N ASN A 59 10.78 24.91 -12.45
CA ASN A 59 11.00 26.16 -11.70
C ASN A 59 12.10 25.95 -10.65
N ILE A 60 13.31 26.36 -11.02
CA ILE A 60 14.44 26.56 -10.11
C ILE A 60 14.12 27.81 -9.28
N ILE A 61 13.38 27.68 -8.17
CA ILE A 61 13.33 28.75 -7.16
C ILE A 61 13.23 28.12 -5.75
N ASN A 62 14.33 28.21 -5.00
CA ASN A 62 14.51 28.01 -3.54
C ASN A 62 14.80 26.59 -3.01
N GLU A 63 15.99 26.09 -3.33
CA GLU A 63 16.78 25.17 -2.49
C GLU A 63 17.17 25.95 -1.20
N GLU A 64 16.78 25.58 0.02
CA GLU A 64 17.55 24.67 0.89
C GLU A 64 16.68 24.11 2.04
N LYS A 65 15.37 24.44 2.08
CA LYS A 65 14.43 23.95 3.11
C LYS A 65 13.45 22.86 2.64
N SER A 66 13.34 22.63 1.32
CA SER A 66 12.37 21.67 0.74
C SER A 66 12.82 20.22 0.79
N GLY A 67 14.12 19.95 0.60
CA GLY A 67 14.63 18.58 0.42
C GLY A 67 14.40 17.62 1.61
N ARG A 68 14.44 18.10 2.86
CA ARG A 68 14.21 17.24 4.04
C ARG A 68 12.75 16.81 4.20
N TYR A 69 11.80 17.65 3.80
CA TYR A 69 10.38 17.31 3.87
C TYR A 69 10.01 16.35 2.73
N GLU A 70 10.55 16.59 1.53
CA GLU A 70 10.39 15.70 0.37
C GLU A 70 10.98 14.29 0.62
N ASP A 71 12.15 14.18 1.23
CA ASP A 71 12.76 12.89 1.58
C ASP A 71 11.96 12.12 2.65
N THR A 72 11.39 12.84 3.62
CA THR A 72 10.55 12.24 4.67
C THR A 72 9.24 11.73 4.10
N ASP A 73 8.62 12.47 3.19
CA ASP A 73 7.35 12.09 2.56
C ASP A 73 7.56 10.97 1.54
N LYS A 74 8.68 10.97 0.81
CA LYS A 74 9.12 9.86 -0.03
C LYS A 74 9.28 8.57 0.77
N GLY A 75 10.01 8.61 1.89
CA GLY A 75 10.23 7.44 2.74
C GLY A 75 8.92 6.85 3.29
N LYS A 76 7.95 7.69 3.64
CA LYS A 76 6.61 7.24 4.07
C LYS A 76 5.84 6.55 2.94
N ILE A 77 5.90 7.10 1.73
CA ILE A 77 5.23 6.51 0.56
C ILE A 77 5.87 5.17 0.18
N GLU A 78 7.19 5.10 0.11
CA GLU A 78 7.93 3.86 -0.15
C GLU A 78 7.61 2.78 0.90
N PHE A 79 7.51 3.16 2.18
CA PHE A 79 7.13 2.25 3.24
C PHE A 79 5.71 1.72 3.07
N ARG A 80 4.74 2.60 2.77
CA ARG A 80 3.35 2.19 2.47
C ARG A 80 3.26 1.25 1.28
N ILE A 81 3.98 1.52 0.19
CA ILE A 81 4.06 0.65 -0.99
C ILE A 81 4.51 -0.76 -0.59
N ARG A 82 5.57 -0.89 0.21
CA ARG A 82 6.06 -2.20 0.66
C ARG A 82 5.04 -2.96 1.52
N ILE A 83 4.29 -2.24 2.37
CA ILE A 83 3.24 -2.84 3.18
C ILE A 83 2.11 -3.38 2.28
N LEU A 84 1.67 -2.58 1.30
CA LEU A 84 0.62 -2.95 0.36
C LEU A 84 1.04 -4.14 -0.52
N GLN A 85 2.28 -4.16 -1.00
CA GLN A 85 2.83 -5.31 -1.74
C GLN A 85 2.83 -6.58 -0.89
N ASN A 86 3.23 -6.49 0.39
CA ASN A 86 3.19 -7.65 1.29
C ASN A 86 1.76 -8.11 1.56
N PHE A 87 0.83 -7.17 1.74
CA PHE A 87 -0.58 -7.48 1.97
C PHE A 87 -1.21 -8.17 0.76
N LEU A 88 -0.96 -7.63 -0.44
CA LEU A 88 -1.41 -8.21 -1.70
C LEU A 88 -0.87 -9.64 -1.87
N GLN A 89 0.42 -9.85 -1.62
CA GLN A 89 1.02 -11.18 -1.70
C GLN A 89 0.33 -12.17 -0.75
N ARG A 90 0.03 -11.78 0.50
CA ARG A 90 -0.71 -12.63 1.44
C ARG A 90 -2.14 -12.92 0.97
N LEU A 91 -2.83 -11.94 0.39
CA LEU A 91 -4.17 -12.15 -0.16
C LEU A 91 -4.16 -13.17 -1.30
N ILE A 92 -3.10 -13.19 -2.11
CA ILE A 92 -2.89 -14.13 -3.21
C ILE A 92 -2.48 -15.52 -2.70
N ASP A 93 -1.52 -15.59 -1.76
CA ASP A 93 -0.99 -16.86 -1.25
C ASP A 93 -2.03 -17.68 -0.50
N MET A 94 -2.94 -17.04 0.23
CA MET A 94 -4.07 -17.72 0.88
C MET A 94 -5.00 -18.44 -0.10
N ASN A 95 -4.92 -18.16 -1.42
CA ASN A 95 -5.67 -18.91 -2.43
C ASN A 95 -4.99 -20.23 -2.82
N GLN A 96 -3.70 -20.44 -2.51
CA GLN A 96 -2.97 -21.65 -2.93
C GLN A 96 -3.09 -22.79 -1.91
N ASP A 97 -3.35 -22.50 -0.64
CA ASP A 97 -3.53 -23.50 0.43
C ASP A 97 -4.87 -24.27 0.34
N GLY A 98 -5.78 -23.88 -0.56
CA GLY A 98 -7.03 -24.59 -0.82
C GLY A 98 -6.94 -25.74 -1.84
N ASN A 99 -5.74 -26.06 -2.36
CA ASN A 99 -5.57 -27.03 -3.45
C ASN A 99 -4.69 -28.26 -3.08
N ILE A 100 -4.52 -28.54 -1.78
CA ILE A 100 -3.80 -29.73 -1.28
C ILE A 100 -4.72 -30.61 -0.45
N ASP A 101 -5.92 -30.92 -0.94
CA ASP A 101 -6.73 -32.03 -0.42
C ASP A 101 -7.45 -32.69 -1.59
N GLY A 102 -6.77 -33.66 -2.22
CA GLY A 102 -7.35 -34.40 -3.32
C GLY A 102 -6.33 -35.18 -4.14
N ASN A 103 -5.59 -36.08 -3.49
CA ASN A 103 -5.23 -37.40 -4.05
C ASN A 103 -4.32 -38.13 -3.06
N VAL A 104 -4.95 -38.78 -2.10
CA VAL A 104 -4.41 -39.99 -1.49
C VAL A 104 -5.53 -41.03 -1.54
N GLU A 105 -5.62 -41.73 -2.68
CA GLU A 105 -6.09 -43.12 -2.76
C GLU A 105 -5.57 -43.76 -4.06
#